data_AF-G9KH64-F1
#
_entry.id   AF-G9KH64-F1
#
_cell.length_a   1.000
_cell.length_b   1.000
_cell.length_c   1.000
_cell.angle_alpha   90.00
_cell.angle_beta   90.00
_cell.angle_gamma   90.00
#
_symmetry.space_group_name_H-M   'P 1'
#
loop_
_entity.id
_entity.type
_entity.pdbx_description
1 polymer ?
#
loop_
_entity_poly.entity_id
_entity_poly.type
_entity_poly.pdbx_seq_one_letter_code
_entity_poly.pdbx_strand_id
1 'polypeptide(L)'
;DYLAPLMDGGVLGLSAEQVGMLFANIEDIYEFSSELLEDLEGSSSAGGIAECFVQRSEDFDIYTLYCMNYPSSLALLRELSLSPPAALWLQERQAQLRHSLPLQSFLLKPVQRILKYHLLLQELG
;
A
#
# COMPACT_ATOMS: atom_id res chain seq x y z
N ASP A 1 -2.72 5.39 11.88
CA ASP A 1 -2.67 4.27 10.90
C ASP A 1 -2.78 2.91 11.60
N TYR A 2 -2.66 1.80 10.86
CA TYR A 2 -2.59 0.43 11.41
C TYR A 2 -1.16 -0.03 11.74
N LEU A 3 -0.17 0.53 11.05
CA LEU A 3 1.21 0.04 11.02
C LEU A 3 1.97 0.40 12.31
N ALA A 4 1.93 1.67 12.73
CA ALA A 4 2.67 2.13 13.90
C ALA A 4 2.26 1.40 15.19
N PRO A 5 0.96 1.18 15.50
CA PRO A 5 0.58 0.40 16.69
C PRO A 5 1.02 -1.07 16.66
N LEU A 6 1.17 -1.66 15.47
CA LEU A 6 1.63 -3.04 15.34
C LEU A 6 3.16 -3.14 15.48
N MET A 7 3.89 -2.08 15.13
CA MET A 7 5.34 -1.98 15.32
C MET A 7 5.76 -1.62 16.75
N ASP A 8 5.03 -0.72 17.42
CA ASP A 8 5.48 -0.06 18.66
C ASP A 8 5.20 -0.84 19.96
N GLY A 9 4.57 -2.01 19.90
CA GLY A 9 4.23 -2.69 21.17
C GLY A 9 3.54 -4.04 21.10
N GLY A 10 3.54 -4.73 19.96
CA GLY A 10 3.07 -6.11 19.89
C GLY A 10 1.64 -6.30 20.40
N VAL A 11 0.72 -5.37 20.10
CA VAL A 11 -0.69 -5.47 20.54
C VAL A 11 -1.32 -6.80 20.13
N LEU A 12 -0.83 -7.38 19.04
CA LEU A 12 -1.21 -8.71 18.54
C LEU A 12 -0.11 -9.77 18.68
N GLY A 13 0.99 -9.45 19.36
CA GLY A 13 2.16 -10.33 19.53
C GLY A 13 2.92 -10.59 18.23
N LEU A 14 2.76 -9.76 17.20
CA LEU A 14 3.43 -9.94 15.91
C LEU A 14 4.90 -9.57 16.00
N SER A 15 5.76 -10.39 15.38
CA SER A 15 7.15 -10.04 15.16
C SER A 15 7.27 -8.91 14.12
N ALA A 16 8.40 -8.19 14.12
CA ALA A 16 8.68 -7.19 13.09
C ALA A 16 8.62 -7.79 11.66
N GLU A 17 9.04 -9.05 11.51
CA GLU A 17 8.94 -9.79 10.24
C GLU A 17 7.48 -10.02 9.83
N GLN A 18 6.61 -10.40 10.77
CA GLN A 18 5.17 -10.56 10.48
C GLN A 18 4.51 -9.22 10.14
N VAL A 19 4.89 -8.12 10.80
CA VAL A 19 4.40 -6.79 10.44
C VAL A 19 4.89 -6.39 9.05
N GLY A 20 6.17 -6.62 8.75
CA GLY A 20 6.74 -6.43 7.41
C GLY A 20 6.05 -7.30 6.35
N MET A 21 5.67 -8.54 6.67
CA MET A 21 4.90 -9.39 5.77
C MET A 21 3.47 -8.87 5.56
N LEU A 22 2.82 -8.36 6.61
CA LEU A 22 1.45 -7.85 6.54
C LEU A 22 1.34 -6.60 5.65
N PHE A 23 2.32 -5.70 5.74
CA PHE A 23 2.31 -4.44 5.00
C PHE A 23 3.22 -4.44 3.77
N ALA A 24 4.04 -5.47 3.57
CA ALA A 24 5.08 -5.52 2.55
C ALA A 24 5.92 -4.22 2.58
N ASN A 25 6.23 -3.68 1.41
CA ASN A 25 6.96 -2.42 1.23
C ASN A 25 6.00 -1.22 1.00
N ILE A 26 4.91 -1.13 1.77
CA ILE A 26 3.92 -0.04 1.59
C ILE A 26 4.51 1.34 1.88
N GLU A 27 5.49 1.45 2.77
CA GLU A 27 6.15 2.71 3.10
C GLU A 27 6.97 3.23 1.91
N ASP A 28 7.73 2.36 1.25
CA ASP A 28 8.45 2.69 0.00
C ASP A 28 7.47 3.17 -1.08
N ILE A 29 6.33 2.50 -1.23
CA ILE A 29 5.28 2.94 -2.18
C ILE A 29 4.72 4.30 -1.80
N TYR A 30 4.55 4.58 -0.51
CA TYR A 30 4.04 5.87 -0.04
C TYR A 30 5.04 6.99 -0.30
N GLU A 31 6.33 6.78 -0.01
CA GLU A 31 7.41 7.73 -0.30
C GLU A 31 7.46 8.03 -1.79
N PHE A 32 7.60 7.00 -2.64
CA PHE A 32 7.58 7.14 -4.09
C PHE A 32 6.31 7.85 -4.60
N SER A 33 5.14 7.48 -4.07
CA SER A 33 3.88 8.09 -4.47
C SER A 33 3.79 9.58 -4.14
N SER A 34 4.47 10.01 -3.08
CA SER A 34 4.50 11.40 -2.64
C SER A 34 5.41 12.21 -3.54
N GLU A 35 6.61 11.69 -3.84
CA GLU A 35 7.54 12.32 -4.78
C GLU A 35 6.95 12.42 -6.19
N LEU A 36 6.33 11.34 -6.69
CA LEU A 36 5.66 11.35 -7.98
C LEU A 36 4.50 12.36 -8.00
N LEU A 37 3.77 12.53 -6.90
CA LEU A 37 2.70 13.52 -6.83
C LEU A 37 3.25 14.94 -6.97
N GLU A 38 4.35 15.26 -6.30
CA GLU A 38 5.02 16.57 -6.42
C GLU A 38 5.45 16.85 -7.87
N ASP A 39 6.04 15.86 -8.55
CA ASP A 39 6.44 15.96 -9.96
C ASP A 39 5.22 16.19 -10.88
N LEU A 40 4.10 15.53 -10.59
CA LEU A 40 2.86 15.64 -11.36
C LEU A 40 2.16 16.98 -11.12
N GLU A 41 2.14 17.51 -9.89
CA GLU A 41 1.59 18.82 -9.57
C GLU A 41 2.38 19.97 -10.21
N GLY A 42 3.68 19.77 -10.43
CA GLY A 42 4.52 20.69 -11.20
C GLY A 42 4.27 20.69 -12.71
N SER A 43 3.55 19.69 -13.23
CA SER A 43 3.32 19.50 -14.66
C SER A 43 1.95 20.00 -15.10
N SER A 44 1.92 20.95 -16.04
CA SER A 44 0.66 21.55 -16.54
C SER A 44 0.16 21.00 -17.87
N SER A 45 0.79 19.95 -18.41
CA SER A 45 0.47 19.39 -19.71
C SER A 45 0.54 17.87 -19.72
N ALA A 46 -0.21 17.24 -20.63
CA ALA A 46 -0.18 15.80 -20.85
C ALA A 46 1.24 15.26 -21.16
N GLY A 47 2.02 16.01 -21.93
CA GLY A 47 3.41 15.67 -22.23
C GLY A 47 4.33 15.72 -21.01
N GLY A 48 4.20 16.75 -20.16
CA GLY A 48 4.96 16.84 -18.91
C GLY A 48 4.60 15.73 -17.93
N ILE A 49 3.31 15.40 -17.81
CA ILE A 49 2.85 14.25 -17.04
C ILE A 49 3.50 12.96 -17.53
N ALA A 50 3.47 12.70 -18.85
CA ALA A 50 4.08 11.50 -19.43
C ALA A 50 5.60 11.45 -19.17
N GLU A 51 6.29 12.59 -19.25
CA GLU A 51 7.72 12.68 -18.95
C GLU A 51 8.04 12.31 -17.49
N CYS A 52 7.22 12.75 -16.52
CA CYS A 52 7.40 12.36 -15.11
C CYS A 52 7.38 10.83 -14.94
N PHE A 53 6.44 10.14 -15.60
CA PHE A 53 6.36 8.67 -15.53
C PHE A 53 7.54 7.99 -16.22
N VAL A 54 8.03 8.53 -17.34
CA VAL A 54 9.20 7.98 -18.04
C VAL A 54 10.47 8.15 -17.21
N GLN A 55 10.67 9.32 -16.60
CA GLN A 55 11.85 9.58 -15.76
C GLN A 55 11.90 8.69 -14.52
N ARG A 56 10.73 8.31 -13.99
CA ARG A 56 10.57 7.47 -12.80
C ARG A 56 10.33 5.99 -13.13
N SER A 57 10.51 5.54 -14.37
CA SER A 57 10.01 4.22 -14.80
C SER A 57 10.62 3.04 -14.05
N GLU A 58 11.90 3.13 -13.68
CA GLU A 58 12.60 2.09 -12.92
C GLU A 58 12.13 2.07 -11.45
N ASP A 59 11.77 3.23 -10.88
CA ASP A 59 11.31 3.35 -9.50
C ASP A 59 9.98 2.62 -9.26
N PHE A 60 9.20 2.35 -10.32
CA PHE A 60 7.96 1.57 -10.22
C PHE A 60 8.18 0.09 -9.84
N ASP A 61 9.42 -0.43 -9.87
CA ASP A 61 9.73 -1.80 -9.46
C ASP A 61 9.32 -2.11 -8.02
N ILE A 62 9.19 -1.10 -7.16
CA ILE A 62 8.62 -1.24 -5.82
C ILE A 62 7.19 -1.81 -5.83
N TYR A 63 6.40 -1.55 -6.89
CA TYR A 63 5.07 -2.14 -7.04
C TYR A 63 5.16 -3.62 -7.43
N THR A 64 6.18 -4.02 -8.18
CA THR A 64 6.44 -5.43 -8.48
C THR A 64 6.74 -6.19 -7.19
N LEU A 65 7.63 -5.64 -6.34
CA LEU A 65 7.93 -6.19 -5.01
C LEU A 65 6.67 -6.31 -4.14
N TYR A 66 5.84 -5.27 -4.12
CA TYR A 66 4.59 -5.29 -3.36
C TYR A 66 3.64 -6.39 -3.87
N CYS A 67 3.45 -6.48 -5.19
CA CYS A 67 2.58 -7.49 -5.79
C CYS A 67 3.06 -8.92 -5.50
N MET A 68 4.37 -9.16 -5.46
CA MET A 68 4.94 -10.46 -5.11
C MET A 68 4.69 -10.84 -3.64
N ASN A 69 4.68 -9.86 -2.74
CA ASN A 69 4.45 -10.08 -1.31
C ASN A 69 2.97 -10.02 -0.88
N TYR A 70 2.11 -9.40 -1.67
CA TYR A 70 0.69 -9.22 -1.37
C TYR A 70 -0.07 -10.53 -1.04
N PRO A 71 0.17 -11.69 -1.71
CA PRO A 71 -0.43 -12.96 -1.31
C PRO A 71 -0.09 -13.35 0.14
N SER A 72 1.16 -13.13 0.58
CA SER A 72 1.60 -13.40 1.95
C SER A 72 0.91 -12.46 2.94
N SER A 73 0.77 -11.17 2.59
CA SER A 73 0.03 -10.20 3.38
C SER A 73 -1.43 -10.62 3.61
N LEU A 74 -2.10 -11.13 2.55
CA LEU A 74 -3.47 -11.63 2.65
C LEU A 74 -3.58 -12.90 3.49
N ALA A 75 -2.62 -13.82 3.36
CA ALA A 75 -2.59 -15.05 4.14
C ALA A 75 -2.49 -14.72 5.64
N LEU A 76 -1.54 -13.87 6.02
CA LEU A 76 -1.37 -13.45 7.41
C LEU A 76 -2.60 -12.68 7.93
N LEU A 77 -3.16 -11.75 7.15
CA LEU A 77 -4.38 -11.03 7.56
C LEU A 77 -5.56 -11.98 7.79
N ARG A 78 -5.67 -13.05 6.98
CA ARG A 78 -6.69 -14.10 7.18
C ARG A 78 -6.47 -14.86 8.48
N GLU A 79 -5.23 -15.22 8.80
CA GLU A 79 -4.89 -15.87 10.08
C GLU A 79 -5.24 -14.99 11.27
N LEU A 80 -4.92 -13.69 11.21
CA LEU A 80 -5.31 -12.71 12.22
C LEU A 80 -6.84 -12.60 12.37
N SER A 81 -7.56 -12.66 11.26
CA SER A 81 -9.03 -12.61 11.27
C SER A 81 -9.68 -13.86 11.88
N LEU A 82 -8.96 -15.00 11.91
CA LEU A 82 -9.40 -16.23 12.57
C LEU A 82 -9.08 -16.26 14.07
N SER A 83 -8.18 -15.39 14.54
CA SER A 83 -7.83 -15.23 15.95
C SER A 83 -8.78 -14.20 16.59
N PRO A 84 -9.64 -14.58 17.56
CA PRO A 84 -10.63 -13.65 18.12
C PRO A 84 -10.03 -12.36 18.70
N PRO A 85 -8.90 -12.38 19.43
CA PRO A 85 -8.27 -11.15 19.91
C PRO A 85 -7.80 -10.23 18.78
N ALA A 86 -7.22 -10.80 17.72
CA ALA A 86 -6.71 -10.02 16.59
C ALA A 86 -7.83 -9.47 15.70
N ALA A 87 -8.87 -10.27 15.47
CA ALA A 87 -10.07 -9.83 14.77
C ALA A 87 -10.76 -8.66 15.49
N LEU A 88 -10.90 -8.74 16.82
CA LEU A 88 -11.47 -7.66 17.63
C LEU A 88 -10.62 -6.39 17.52
N TRP A 89 -9.30 -6.50 17.66
CA TRP A 89 -8.41 -5.36 17.54
C TRP A 89 -8.49 -4.69 16.16
N LEU A 90 -8.51 -5.48 15.07
CA LEU A 90 -8.66 -4.97 13.70
C LEU A 90 -9.96 -4.18 13.53
N GLN A 91 -11.06 -4.69 14.10
CA GLN A 91 -12.37 -4.04 14.08
C GLN A 91 -12.38 -2.73 14.88
N GLU A 92 -11.85 -2.76 16.10
CA GLU A 92 -11.75 -1.57 16.96
C GLU A 92 -10.87 -0.50 16.31
N ARG A 93 -9.73 -0.91 15.73
CA ARG A 93 -8.83 0.01 15.05
C ARG A 93 -9.49 0.64 13.83
N GLN A 94 -10.22 -0.15 13.03
CA GLN A 94 -11.00 0.36 11.91
C GLN A 94 -12.04 1.40 12.37
N ALA A 95 -12.76 1.13 13.45
CA ALA A 95 -13.74 2.06 14.01
C ALA A 95 -13.10 3.35 14.55
N GLN A 96 -11.98 3.25 15.27
CA GLN A 96 -11.21 4.40 15.76
C GLN A 96 -10.73 5.31 14.63
N LEU A 97 -10.23 4.71 13.54
CA LEU A 97 -9.79 5.43 12.35
C LEU A 97 -10.97 5.91 11.48
N ARG A 98 -12.21 5.54 11.82
CA ARG A 98 -13.44 5.84 11.07
C ARG A 98 -13.36 5.37 9.61
N HIS A 99 -12.65 4.27 9.37
CA HIS A 99 -12.50 3.71 8.05
C HIS A 99 -13.76 2.94 7.64
N SER A 100 -14.32 3.30 6.48
CA SER A 100 -15.50 2.65 5.91
C SER A 100 -15.21 1.27 5.33
N LEU A 101 -13.94 0.97 5.05
CA LEU A 101 -13.49 -0.29 4.45
C LEU A 101 -12.56 -1.04 5.41
N PRO A 102 -12.46 -2.38 5.30
CA PRO A 102 -11.51 -3.17 6.08
C PRO A 102 -10.07 -2.96 5.61
N LEU A 103 -9.10 -3.31 6.46
CA LEU A 103 -7.67 -3.23 6.17
C LEU A 103 -7.30 -3.88 4.82
N GLN A 104 -7.88 -5.04 4.51
CA GLN A 104 -7.67 -5.74 3.24
C GLN A 104 -7.92 -4.84 2.01
N SER A 105 -8.97 -4.01 2.04
CA SER A 105 -9.29 -3.11 0.93
C SER A 105 -8.26 -2.02 0.73
N PHE A 106 -7.55 -1.62 1.79
CA PHE A 106 -6.44 -0.67 1.70
C PHE A 106 -5.17 -1.33 1.17
N LEU A 107 -4.86 -2.56 1.59
CA LEU A 107 -3.73 -3.33 1.06
C LEU A 107 -3.89 -3.68 -0.43
N LEU A 108 -5.13 -3.72 -0.94
CA LEU A 108 -5.38 -3.91 -2.38
C LEU A 108 -5.07 -2.65 -3.22
N LYS A 109 -5.00 -1.46 -2.62
CA LYS A 109 -4.89 -0.19 -3.36
C LYS A 109 -3.62 -0.11 -4.22
N PRO A 110 -2.41 -0.50 -3.77
CA PRO A 110 -1.21 -0.47 -4.61
C PRO A 110 -1.34 -1.37 -5.85
N VAL A 111 -1.89 -2.58 -5.68
CA VAL A 111 -2.14 -3.53 -6.78
C VAL A 111 -3.11 -2.93 -7.81
N GLN A 112 -4.12 -2.20 -7.36
CA GLN A 112 -5.04 -1.51 -8.27
C GLN A 112 -4.41 -0.27 -8.92
N ARG A 113 -3.58 0.46 -8.18
CA ARG A 113 -2.97 1.72 -8.61
C ARG A 113 -1.99 1.51 -9.76
N ILE A 114 -1.16 0.47 -9.69
CA ILE A 114 -0.21 0.16 -10.77
C ILE A 114 -0.91 -0.15 -12.10
N LEU A 115 -2.06 -0.84 -12.05
CA LEU A 115 -2.86 -1.10 -13.26
C LEU A 115 -3.44 0.18 -13.86
N LYS A 116 -3.85 1.14 -13.02
CA LYS A 116 -4.34 2.44 -13.50
C LYS A 116 -3.24 3.24 -14.18
N TYR A 117 -2.02 3.23 -13.66
CA TYR A 117 -0.90 3.90 -14.32
C TYR A 117 -0.62 3.32 -15.70
N HIS A 118 -0.66 2.00 -15.84
CA HIS A 118 -0.51 1.35 -17.14
C HIS A 118 -1.57 1.81 -18.15
N LEU A 119 -2.85 1.85 -17.74
CA LEU A 119 -3.95 2.32 -18.60
C LEU A 119 -3.82 3.80 -18.98
N LEU A 120 -3.52 4.67 -18.01
CA LEU A 120 -3.37 6.11 -18.25
C LEU A 120 -2.22 6.41 -19.20
N LEU A 121 -1.09 5.71 -19.07
CA LEU A 121 0.05 5.90 -19.95
C LEU A 121 -0.20 5.38 -21.37
N GLN A 122 -1.01 4.33 -21.53
CA GLN A 122 -1.44 3.87 -22.86
C GLN A 122 -2.35 4.89 -23.57
N GLU A 123 -3.15 5.67 -22.82
CA GLU A 123 -4.02 6.70 -23.40
C GLU A 123 -3.27 7.99 -23.78
N LEU A 124 -2.06 8.19 -23.25
CA LEU A 124 -1.22 9.36 -23.50
C LEU A 124 -0.26 9.20 -24.70
N GLY A 125 -0.05 7.97 -25.17
CA GLY A 125 0.79 7.62 -26.33
C GLY A 125 0.00 7.50 -27.63
#